data_AF-A0A6B2CTT8-F1
#
_entry.id   AF-A0A6B2CTT8-F1
#
_cell.length_a   1.000
_cell.length_b   1.000
_cell.length_c   1.000
_cell.angle_alpha   90.00
_cell.angle_beta   90.00
_cell.angle_gamma   90.00
#
_symmetry.space_group_name_H-M   'P 1'
#
loop_
_entity.id
_entity.type
_entity.pdbx_description
1 polymer ?
#
loop_
_entity_poly.entity_id
_entity_poly.type
_entity_poly.pdbx_seq_one_letter_code
_entity_poly.pdbx_strand_id
1 'polypeptide(L)'
;MDRNIERKERLELALRLVEKPPTIEEVLEEVSTRGVLRGPVDWVFPAWMLYVEYAVQKIAETFPLSEGEKRQLFHFRDTLKRLLQEAWTQAKEKLTALHKAVAEGTYRVEGNKLYAPDGTWIDVRGDSAPHITIRGVSASARFPDLLKLPHERLELLQLGWRASDEGEMGGRPYMKTTQPWQVFAWTATRYGELYTQISSLNLTREGISIMVCLRANSWKQKWNKNEAVDLVVNHLRRGEWTPLLTMWLGDGEVDRKRVLRGDYKIVVAAKEPWRLGPSKGMKKALVASGKEAFVKLRESTGAHGVLLDLLKAHKWIEVKLATEDGFRAAYKLKTKKRNIDVLKEVYGRNNSETPTVSHDEVNKPGTVVVAGVVMYLQFVANRGGSLFARCYVCNVGKALAIAERLESVGLRPNVVRSGPKYAVQIATADLLRLAERDEAVRKATALYLAEKAKNGTPKQREKIEKFLKRHPLFHLNRPAVFSKPALLRVSQ
;
A
#
# COMPACT_ATOMS: atom_id res chain seq x y z
N MET A 1 8.88 -17.15 22.79
CA MET A 1 7.79 -18.02 22.31
C MET A 1 8.40 -19.34 21.92
N ASP A 2 7.81 -20.45 22.39
CA ASP A 2 8.14 -21.79 21.91
C ASP A 2 7.88 -21.84 20.38
N ARG A 3 8.85 -22.38 19.62
CA ARG A 3 8.74 -22.48 18.14
C ARG A 3 7.54 -23.34 17.74
N ASN A 4 7.08 -24.24 18.61
CA ASN A 4 5.89 -25.05 18.37
C ASN A 4 4.60 -24.23 18.50
N ILE A 5 4.54 -23.27 19.43
CA ILE A 5 3.41 -22.34 19.56
C ILE A 5 3.29 -21.48 18.29
N GLU A 6 4.41 -20.92 17.81
CA GLU A 6 4.40 -20.13 16.57
C GLU A 6 3.94 -20.97 15.36
N ARG A 7 4.28 -22.26 15.30
CA ARG A 7 3.82 -23.14 14.21
C ARG A 7 2.32 -23.42 14.29
N LYS A 8 1.80 -23.68 15.48
CA LYS A 8 0.37 -23.90 15.71
C LYS A 8 -0.43 -22.68 15.29
N GLU A 9 -0.04 -21.48 15.73
CA GLU A 9 -0.67 -20.21 15.36
C GLU A 9 -0.69 -20.01 13.84
N ARG A 10 0.41 -20.31 13.15
CA ARG A 10 0.44 -20.17 11.69
C ARG A 10 -0.45 -21.19 10.97
N LEU A 11 -0.54 -22.43 11.47
CA LEU A 11 -1.45 -23.45 10.93
C LEU A 11 -2.91 -23.06 11.14
N GLU A 12 -3.25 -22.51 12.31
CA GLU A 12 -4.59 -21.97 12.60
C GLU A 12 -4.93 -20.80 11.66
N LEU A 13 -3.99 -19.88 11.42
CA LEU A 13 -4.18 -18.80 10.44
C LEU A 13 -4.36 -19.33 9.00
N ALA A 14 -3.63 -20.38 8.63
CA ALA A 14 -3.73 -21.01 7.31
C ALA A 14 -5.09 -21.72 7.09
N LEU A 15 -5.70 -22.24 8.15
CA LEU A 15 -6.99 -22.95 8.10
C LEU A 15 -8.18 -22.12 8.56
N ARG A 16 -7.98 -20.84 8.88
CA ARG A 16 -9.05 -19.94 9.32
C ARG A 16 -10.19 -19.91 8.31
N LEU A 17 -11.41 -20.02 8.82
CA LEU A 17 -12.62 -19.96 7.99
C LEU A 17 -12.72 -18.62 7.26
N VAL A 18 -13.15 -18.69 6.01
CA VAL A 18 -13.33 -17.56 5.12
C VAL A 18 -14.83 -17.32 4.99
N GLU A 19 -15.30 -16.20 5.54
CA GLU A 19 -16.74 -15.87 5.53
C GLU A 19 -17.27 -15.52 4.14
N LYS A 20 -16.42 -14.90 3.31
CA LYS A 20 -16.75 -14.46 1.95
C LYS A 20 -15.62 -14.77 0.98
N PRO A 21 -15.91 -15.24 -0.23
CA PRO A 21 -14.91 -15.37 -1.28
C PRO A 21 -14.19 -14.03 -1.54
N PRO A 22 -12.90 -14.06 -1.95
CA PRO A 22 -12.19 -12.85 -2.32
C PRO A 22 -12.90 -12.10 -3.45
N THR A 23 -12.92 -10.77 -3.36
CA THR A 23 -13.27 -9.89 -4.47
C THR A 23 -12.02 -9.52 -5.28
N ILE A 24 -12.19 -9.15 -6.56
CA ILE A 24 -11.03 -8.74 -7.37
C ILE A 24 -10.39 -7.46 -6.80
N GLU A 25 -11.17 -6.54 -6.23
CA GLU A 25 -10.67 -5.32 -5.62
C GLU A 25 -9.74 -5.60 -4.44
N GLU A 26 -10.12 -6.53 -3.55
CA GLU A 26 -9.28 -6.96 -2.43
C GLU A 26 -7.97 -7.61 -2.91
N VAL A 27 -8.07 -8.49 -3.91
CA VAL A 27 -6.92 -9.18 -4.50
C VAL A 27 -5.94 -8.17 -5.12
N LEU A 28 -6.44 -7.18 -5.87
CA LEU A 28 -5.60 -6.15 -6.47
C LEU A 28 -5.01 -5.17 -5.44
N GLU A 29 -5.72 -4.88 -4.35
CA GLU A 29 -5.19 -4.08 -3.25
C GLU A 29 -4.03 -4.81 -2.56
N GLU A 30 -4.16 -6.12 -2.30
CA GLU A 30 -3.08 -6.93 -1.73
C GLU A 30 -1.88 -7.05 -2.69
N VAL A 31 -2.12 -7.32 -3.98
CA VAL A 31 -1.04 -7.39 -4.99
C VAL A 31 -0.34 -6.05 -5.18
N SER A 32 -1.07 -4.92 -5.18
CA SER A 32 -0.47 -3.59 -5.32
C SER A 32 0.24 -3.11 -4.04
N THR A 33 -0.13 -3.63 -2.88
CA THR A 33 0.47 -3.26 -1.61
C THR A 33 1.67 -4.12 -1.25
N ARG A 34 1.55 -5.43 -1.42
CA ARG A 34 2.54 -6.40 -0.93
C ARG A 34 3.21 -7.20 -2.04
N GLY A 35 2.63 -7.23 -3.24
CA GLY A 35 3.09 -8.06 -4.36
C GLY A 35 2.76 -9.54 -4.24
N VAL A 36 2.37 -10.02 -3.05
CA VAL A 36 2.12 -11.42 -2.71
C VAL A 36 0.73 -11.55 -2.12
N LEU A 37 0.01 -12.61 -2.48
CA LEU A 37 -1.25 -12.98 -1.84
C LEU A 37 -0.97 -13.87 -0.63
N ARG A 38 -1.43 -13.43 0.55
CA ARG A 38 -1.31 -14.15 1.82
C ARG A 38 -2.65 -14.19 2.53
N GLY A 39 -2.92 -15.30 3.21
CA GLY A 39 -4.18 -15.50 3.91
C GLY A 39 -4.49 -16.97 4.16
N PRO A 40 -5.71 -17.28 4.59
CA PRO A 40 -6.17 -18.65 4.71
C PRO A 40 -6.14 -19.39 3.36
N VAL A 41 -5.98 -20.71 3.39
CA VAL A 41 -5.90 -21.54 2.19
C VAL A 41 -7.11 -21.37 1.27
N ASP A 42 -8.30 -21.28 1.87
CA ASP A 42 -9.57 -21.11 1.16
C ASP A 42 -9.81 -19.67 0.66
N TRP A 43 -8.91 -18.73 0.98
CA TRP A 43 -8.90 -17.38 0.39
C TRP A 43 -7.81 -17.25 -0.67
N VAL A 44 -6.60 -17.72 -0.39
CA VAL A 44 -5.42 -17.51 -1.23
C VAL A 44 -5.55 -18.22 -2.59
N PHE A 45 -6.02 -19.47 -2.62
CA PHE A 45 -6.20 -20.18 -3.89
C PHE A 45 -7.26 -19.52 -4.80
N PRO A 46 -8.48 -19.21 -4.30
CA PRO A 46 -9.43 -18.40 -5.06
C PRO A 46 -8.89 -17.04 -5.49
N ALA A 47 -8.18 -16.32 -4.61
CA ALA A 47 -7.57 -15.03 -4.93
C ALA A 47 -6.57 -15.13 -6.09
N TRP A 48 -5.72 -16.17 -6.10
CA TRP A 48 -4.80 -16.44 -7.21
C TRP A 48 -5.53 -16.72 -8.52
N MET A 49 -6.58 -17.55 -8.50
CA MET A 49 -7.36 -17.85 -9.70
C MET A 49 -8.08 -16.60 -10.25
N LEU A 50 -8.64 -15.76 -9.37
CA LEU A 50 -9.24 -14.47 -9.74
C LEU A 50 -8.21 -13.52 -10.34
N TYR A 51 -7.02 -13.43 -9.74
CA TYR A 51 -5.95 -12.61 -10.28
C TYR A 51 -5.51 -13.07 -11.67
N VAL A 52 -5.37 -14.39 -11.88
CA VAL A 52 -5.00 -14.97 -13.18
C VAL A 52 -6.05 -14.65 -14.24
N GLU A 53 -7.34 -14.79 -13.90
CA GLU A 53 -8.44 -14.41 -14.79
C GLU A 53 -8.37 -12.92 -15.16
N TYR A 54 -8.27 -12.04 -14.16
CA TYR A 54 -8.15 -10.60 -14.35
C TYR A 54 -6.96 -10.24 -15.24
N ALA A 55 -5.77 -10.78 -14.93
CA ALA A 55 -4.54 -10.44 -15.64
C ALA A 55 -4.64 -10.83 -17.12
N VAL A 56 -5.11 -12.05 -17.41
CA VAL A 56 -5.26 -12.54 -18.78
C VAL A 56 -6.30 -11.73 -19.56
N GLN A 57 -7.45 -11.45 -18.94
CA GLN A 57 -8.48 -10.62 -19.55
C GLN A 57 -7.94 -9.22 -19.89
N LYS A 58 -7.26 -8.57 -18.95
CA LYS A 58 -6.69 -7.23 -19.16
C LYS A 58 -5.56 -7.21 -20.18
N ILE A 59 -4.75 -8.27 -20.25
CA ILE A 59 -3.73 -8.41 -21.29
C ILE A 59 -4.40 -8.55 -22.66
N ALA A 60 -5.41 -9.41 -22.80
CA ALA A 60 -6.12 -9.62 -24.07
C ALA A 60 -6.85 -8.38 -24.57
N GLU A 61 -7.35 -7.54 -23.66
CA GLU A 61 -7.98 -6.25 -23.97
C GLU A 61 -6.99 -5.17 -24.40
N THR A 62 -5.75 -5.20 -23.89
CA THR A 62 -4.80 -4.09 -24.05
C THR A 62 -3.76 -4.33 -25.14
N PHE A 63 -3.30 -5.57 -25.29
CA PHE A 63 -2.25 -5.89 -26.26
C PHE A 63 -2.86 -6.34 -27.60
N PRO A 64 -2.29 -5.91 -28.75
CA PRO A 64 -2.79 -6.27 -30.06
C PRO A 64 -2.42 -7.73 -30.40
N LEU A 65 -3.17 -8.68 -29.86
CA LEU A 65 -2.96 -10.11 -30.06
C LEU A 65 -3.79 -10.61 -31.24
N SER A 66 -3.18 -11.45 -32.07
CA SER A 66 -3.91 -12.24 -33.06
C SER A 66 -4.84 -13.26 -32.38
N GLU A 67 -5.82 -13.78 -33.11
CA GLU A 67 -6.73 -14.81 -32.57
C GLU A 67 -5.99 -16.07 -32.11
N GLY A 68 -4.90 -16.44 -32.79
CA GLY A 68 -4.04 -17.55 -32.35
C GLY A 68 -3.35 -17.28 -31.01
N GLU A 69 -2.87 -16.05 -30.81
CA GLU A 69 -2.21 -15.65 -29.57
C GLU A 69 -3.17 -15.49 -28.40
N LYS A 70 -4.39 -14.98 -28.65
CA LYS A 70 -5.46 -14.97 -27.65
C LYS A 70 -5.80 -16.38 -27.20
N ARG A 71 -5.96 -17.33 -28.15
CA ARG A 71 -6.17 -18.74 -27.80
C ARG A 71 -5.04 -19.32 -26.94
N GLN A 72 -3.79 -19.01 -27.27
CA GLN A 72 -2.63 -19.42 -26.44
C GLN A 72 -2.70 -18.82 -25.04
N LEU A 73 -3.00 -17.53 -24.92
CA LEU A 73 -3.11 -16.84 -23.62
C LEU A 73 -4.24 -17.41 -22.76
N PHE A 74 -5.42 -17.66 -23.33
CA PHE A 74 -6.55 -18.27 -22.62
C PHE A 74 -6.26 -19.72 -22.24
N HIS A 75 -5.62 -20.50 -23.11
CA HIS A 75 -5.18 -21.85 -22.74
C HIS A 75 -4.17 -21.84 -21.59
N PHE A 76 -3.23 -20.89 -21.57
CA PHE A 76 -2.30 -20.71 -20.45
C PHE A 76 -3.04 -20.37 -19.15
N ARG A 77 -4.03 -19.46 -19.21
CA ARG A 77 -4.93 -19.14 -18.08
C ARG A 77 -5.60 -20.38 -17.52
N ASP A 78 -6.24 -21.15 -18.38
CA ASP A 78 -7.04 -22.32 -17.98
C ASP A 78 -6.13 -23.40 -17.40
N THR A 79 -4.94 -23.58 -17.97
CA THR A 79 -3.91 -24.47 -17.43
C THR A 79 -3.49 -24.04 -16.02
N LEU A 80 -3.15 -22.77 -15.81
CA LEU A 80 -2.71 -22.28 -14.51
C LEU A 80 -3.82 -22.37 -13.45
N LYS A 81 -5.08 -22.05 -13.82
CA LYS A 81 -6.23 -22.21 -12.92
C LYS A 81 -6.46 -23.66 -12.53
N ARG A 82 -6.37 -24.60 -13.49
CA ARG A 82 -6.46 -26.04 -13.21
C ARG A 82 -5.38 -26.49 -12.21
N LEU A 83 -4.12 -26.09 -12.44
CA LEU A 83 -3.03 -26.40 -11.51
C LEU A 83 -3.27 -25.81 -10.11
N LEU A 84 -3.79 -24.59 -10.01
CA LEU A 84 -4.15 -24.00 -8.72
C LEU A 84 -5.27 -24.78 -8.02
N GLN A 85 -6.28 -25.28 -8.75
CA GLN A 85 -7.35 -26.12 -8.19
C GLN A 85 -6.82 -27.46 -7.67
N GLU A 86 -6.00 -28.15 -8.47
CA GLU A 86 -5.36 -29.42 -8.07
C GLU A 86 -4.48 -29.24 -6.81
N ALA A 87 -3.67 -28.18 -6.78
CA ALA A 87 -2.85 -27.85 -5.63
C ALA A 87 -3.67 -27.43 -4.40
N TRP A 88 -4.86 -26.84 -4.58
CA TRP A 88 -5.72 -26.42 -3.47
C TRP A 88 -6.22 -27.62 -2.68
N THR A 89 -6.70 -28.66 -3.34
CA THR A 89 -7.14 -29.91 -2.69
C THR A 89 -6.01 -30.50 -1.85
N GLN A 90 -4.83 -30.65 -2.45
CA GLN A 90 -3.66 -31.20 -1.76
C GLN A 90 -3.16 -30.31 -0.61
N ALA A 91 -3.26 -28.98 -0.77
CA ALA A 91 -2.92 -28.02 0.28
C ALA A 91 -3.78 -28.20 1.53
N LYS A 92 -5.10 -28.31 1.35
CA LYS A 92 -6.07 -28.45 2.44
C LYS A 92 -5.84 -29.74 3.22
N GLU A 93 -5.68 -30.86 2.52
CA GLU A 93 -5.41 -32.16 3.13
C GLU A 93 -4.16 -32.08 4.01
N LYS A 94 -3.05 -31.59 3.45
CA LYS A 94 -1.77 -31.51 4.15
C LYS A 94 -1.81 -30.56 5.35
N LEU A 95 -2.40 -29.38 5.19
CA LEU A 95 -2.53 -28.41 6.28
C LEU A 95 -3.39 -28.97 7.42
N THR A 96 -4.50 -29.65 7.09
CA THR A 96 -5.40 -30.25 8.08
C THR A 96 -4.72 -31.37 8.85
N ALA A 97 -4.01 -32.27 8.15
CA ALA A 97 -3.25 -33.35 8.77
C ALA A 97 -2.19 -32.82 9.74
N LEU A 98 -1.43 -31.79 9.33
CA LEU A 98 -0.41 -31.16 10.16
C LEU A 98 -1.02 -30.42 11.36
N HIS A 99 -2.11 -29.68 11.15
CA HIS A 99 -2.81 -28.99 12.24
C HIS A 99 -3.32 -29.99 13.29
N LYS A 100 -3.96 -31.08 12.86
CA LYS A 100 -4.43 -32.14 13.74
C LYS A 100 -3.26 -32.75 14.54
N ALA A 101 -2.17 -33.12 13.85
CA ALA A 101 -1.01 -33.70 14.49
C ALA A 101 -0.37 -32.78 15.53
N VAL A 102 -0.28 -31.47 15.25
CA VAL A 102 0.24 -30.47 16.18
C VAL A 102 -0.72 -30.23 17.36
N ALA A 103 -2.04 -30.20 17.11
CA ALA A 103 -3.03 -29.99 18.15
C ALA A 103 -3.13 -31.16 19.14
N GLU A 104 -3.01 -32.39 18.64
CA GLU A 104 -3.09 -33.63 19.44
C GLU A 104 -1.74 -34.06 20.03
N GLY A 105 -0.63 -33.41 19.64
CA GLY A 105 0.71 -33.77 20.07
C GLY A 105 1.23 -35.08 19.47
N THR A 106 0.65 -35.56 18.37
CA THR A 106 0.97 -36.84 17.72
C THR A 106 2.03 -36.72 16.62
N TYR A 107 2.59 -35.53 16.42
CA TYR A 107 3.63 -35.28 15.43
C TYR A 107 5.00 -35.79 15.85
N ARG A 108 5.84 -36.17 14.88
CA ARG A 108 7.26 -36.47 15.08
C ARG A 108 8.14 -35.42 14.41
N VAL A 109 9.30 -35.12 14.99
CA VAL A 109 10.28 -34.21 14.40
C VAL A 109 11.56 -35.00 14.10
N GLU A 110 11.96 -35.03 12.83
CA GLU A 110 13.21 -35.66 12.40
C GLU A 110 14.00 -34.65 11.56
N GLY A 111 15.18 -34.25 12.06
CA GLY A 111 15.99 -33.21 11.44
C GLY A 111 15.22 -31.89 11.28
N ASN A 112 15.11 -31.40 10.05
CA ASN A 112 14.38 -30.17 9.72
C ASN A 112 12.94 -30.41 9.29
N LYS A 113 12.34 -31.56 9.61
CA LYS A 113 10.98 -31.90 9.18
C LYS A 113 10.10 -32.24 10.37
N LEU A 114 8.87 -31.73 10.33
CA LEU A 114 7.79 -32.15 11.22
C LEU A 114 6.84 -33.02 10.42
N TYR A 115 6.54 -34.22 10.91
CA TYR A 115 5.64 -35.17 10.27
C TYR A 115 4.36 -35.35 11.08
N ALA A 116 3.24 -35.46 10.36
CA ALA A 116 2.01 -36.02 10.83
C ALA A 116 2.02 -37.56 10.71
N PRO A 117 1.12 -38.27 11.43
CA PRO A 117 1.05 -39.74 11.42
C PRO A 117 0.81 -40.37 10.03
N ASP A 118 0.15 -39.65 9.12
CA ASP A 118 -0.10 -40.06 7.73
C ASP A 118 1.13 -39.95 6.82
N GLY A 119 2.28 -39.52 7.35
CA GLY A 119 3.51 -39.26 6.61
C GLY A 119 3.57 -37.90 5.92
N THR A 120 2.52 -37.07 6.01
CA THR A 120 2.58 -35.67 5.59
C THR A 120 3.61 -34.93 6.43
N TRP A 121 4.41 -34.07 5.80
CA TRP A 121 5.42 -33.31 6.52
C TRP A 121 5.55 -31.88 6.03
N ILE A 122 6.08 -31.04 6.92
CA ILE A 122 6.44 -29.65 6.67
C ILE A 122 7.92 -29.46 6.97
N ASP A 123 8.62 -28.80 6.05
CA ASP A 123 9.99 -28.36 6.29
C ASP A 123 9.97 -27.19 7.27
N VAL A 124 10.74 -27.27 8.34
CA VAL A 124 10.82 -26.28 9.41
C VAL A 124 12.23 -25.71 9.59
N ARG A 125 13.04 -25.71 8.52
CA ARG A 125 14.42 -25.18 8.51
C ARG A 125 14.49 -23.79 9.13
N GLY A 126 15.30 -23.67 10.20
CA GLY A 126 15.32 -22.58 11.19
C GLY A 126 14.91 -21.18 10.73
N ASP A 127 15.70 -20.57 9.83
CA ASP A 127 15.56 -19.15 9.50
C ASP A 127 14.55 -18.86 8.37
N SER A 128 14.04 -19.90 7.72
CA SER A 128 13.09 -19.78 6.60
C SER A 128 11.66 -19.97 7.06
N ALA A 129 10.71 -19.38 6.34
CA ALA A 129 9.30 -19.73 6.53
C ALA A 129 9.12 -21.26 6.32
N PRO A 130 8.46 -21.97 7.25
CA PRO A 130 8.16 -23.37 7.06
C PRO A 130 7.40 -23.58 5.75
N HIS A 131 7.65 -24.66 5.03
CA HIS A 131 7.00 -24.88 3.75
C HIS A 131 6.56 -26.32 3.52
N ILE A 132 5.43 -26.46 2.83
CA ILE A 132 4.79 -27.73 2.52
C ILE A 132 4.93 -27.97 1.02
N THR A 133 5.51 -29.11 0.64
CA THR A 133 5.68 -29.48 -0.77
C THR A 133 4.35 -29.92 -1.39
N ILE A 134 4.07 -29.40 -2.58
CA ILE A 134 3.00 -29.86 -3.46
C ILE A 134 3.61 -30.78 -4.53
N ARG A 135 3.06 -31.98 -4.69
CA ARG A 135 3.59 -33.04 -5.56
C ARG A 135 2.66 -33.28 -6.74
N GLY A 136 3.26 -33.44 -7.92
CA GLY A 136 2.55 -33.85 -9.14
C GLY A 136 1.75 -32.77 -9.86
N VAL A 137 1.69 -31.54 -9.32
CA VAL A 137 0.88 -30.46 -9.90
C VAL A 137 1.71 -29.61 -10.85
N SER A 138 1.76 -30.02 -12.12
CA SER A 138 2.51 -29.30 -13.18
C SER A 138 1.96 -29.55 -14.58
N ALA A 139 2.17 -28.59 -15.48
CA ALA A 139 1.82 -28.73 -16.90
C ALA A 139 2.64 -27.79 -17.79
N SER A 140 2.72 -28.12 -19.08
CA SER A 140 3.25 -27.20 -20.10
C SER A 140 2.13 -26.44 -20.79
N ALA A 141 2.33 -25.14 -21.01
CA ALA A 141 1.45 -24.31 -21.83
C ALA A 141 2.25 -23.24 -22.56
N ARG A 142 1.75 -22.82 -23.74
CA ARG A 142 2.39 -21.76 -24.54
C ARG A 142 1.85 -20.39 -24.15
N PHE A 143 2.74 -19.44 -23.91
CA PHE A 143 2.43 -18.03 -23.68
C PHE A 143 2.81 -17.21 -24.92
N PRO A 144 1.94 -16.33 -25.43
CA PRO A 144 2.23 -15.57 -26.64
C PRO A 144 3.30 -14.48 -26.41
N ASP A 145 3.94 -14.03 -27.49
CA ASP A 145 4.77 -12.83 -27.45
C ASP A 145 3.89 -11.59 -27.35
N LEU A 146 3.71 -11.09 -26.11
CA LEU A 146 2.90 -9.92 -25.82
C LEU A 146 3.60 -8.61 -26.20
N LEU A 147 4.91 -8.54 -25.99
CA LEU A 147 5.62 -7.26 -25.98
C LEU A 147 5.99 -6.80 -27.39
N LYS A 148 6.06 -7.72 -28.37
CA LYS A 148 6.40 -7.43 -29.77
C LYS A 148 7.68 -6.60 -29.91
N LEU A 149 8.63 -6.83 -29.02
CA LEU A 149 9.88 -6.06 -28.98
C LEU A 149 10.89 -6.64 -29.97
N PRO A 150 11.72 -5.78 -30.60
CA PRO A 150 12.93 -6.23 -31.27
C PRO A 150 13.82 -7.06 -30.33
N HIS A 151 14.60 -7.97 -30.89
CA HIS A 151 15.40 -8.93 -30.11
C HIS A 151 16.34 -8.21 -29.13
N GLU A 152 17.00 -7.14 -29.56
CA GLU A 152 17.97 -6.38 -28.77
C GLU A 152 17.32 -5.74 -27.55
N ARG A 153 16.08 -5.24 -27.69
CA ARG A 153 15.31 -4.65 -26.57
C ARG A 153 14.83 -5.73 -25.60
N LEU A 154 14.40 -6.87 -26.12
CA LEU A 154 13.97 -8.00 -25.29
C LEU A 154 15.13 -8.56 -24.47
N GLU A 155 16.32 -8.68 -25.06
CA GLU A 155 17.52 -9.17 -24.38
C GLU A 155 17.90 -8.31 -23.17
N LEU A 156 17.74 -6.98 -23.24
CA LEU A 156 18.00 -6.09 -22.10
C LEU A 156 17.08 -6.40 -20.90
N LEU A 157 15.81 -6.66 -21.15
CA LEU A 157 14.86 -7.06 -20.09
C LEU A 157 15.24 -8.43 -19.52
N GLN A 158 15.55 -9.39 -20.38
CA GLN A 158 15.97 -10.74 -19.99
C GLN A 158 17.25 -10.75 -19.16
N LEU A 159 18.22 -9.91 -19.53
CA LEU A 159 19.48 -9.74 -18.82
C LEU A 159 19.27 -9.30 -17.38
N GLY A 160 18.40 -8.31 -17.15
CA GLY A 160 18.11 -7.84 -15.80
C GLY A 160 17.37 -8.88 -14.94
N TRP A 161 16.44 -9.64 -15.52
CA TRP A 161 15.83 -10.79 -14.82
C TRP A 161 16.88 -11.81 -14.42
N ARG A 162 17.83 -12.12 -15.31
CA ARG A 162 18.95 -13.04 -15.06
C ARG A 162 19.90 -12.55 -13.96
N ALA A 163 20.15 -11.24 -13.91
CA ALA A 163 20.91 -10.64 -12.82
C ALA A 163 20.18 -10.70 -11.46
N SER A 164 18.90 -11.07 -11.45
CA SER A 164 18.02 -11.06 -10.27
C SER A 164 17.42 -12.45 -9.97
N ASP A 165 16.09 -12.56 -9.82
CA ASP A 165 15.39 -13.77 -9.37
C ASP A 165 15.46 -14.94 -10.37
N GLU A 166 15.77 -14.69 -11.64
CA GLU A 166 15.82 -15.76 -12.65
C GLU A 166 17.00 -16.71 -12.39
N GLY A 167 16.63 -17.93 -12.04
CA GLY A 167 17.53 -19.07 -11.94
C GLY A 167 17.74 -19.78 -13.28
N GLU A 168 18.36 -20.94 -13.18
CA GLU A 168 18.63 -21.81 -14.31
C GLU A 168 18.33 -23.25 -13.93
N MET A 169 17.66 -23.98 -14.82
CA MET A 169 17.36 -25.39 -14.62
C MET A 169 17.55 -26.13 -15.94
N GLY A 170 18.56 -27.00 -16.00
CA GLY A 170 18.89 -27.77 -17.21
C GLY A 170 19.23 -26.88 -18.40
N GLY A 171 20.02 -25.82 -18.21
CA GLY A 171 20.42 -24.87 -19.26
C GLY A 171 19.30 -23.92 -19.73
N ARG A 172 18.17 -23.87 -19.02
CA ARG A 172 16.99 -23.06 -19.38
C ARG A 172 16.66 -22.03 -18.31
N PRO A 173 16.14 -20.84 -18.69
CA PRO A 173 15.66 -19.84 -17.74
C PRO A 173 14.56 -20.40 -16.84
N TYR A 174 14.67 -20.11 -15.54
CA TYR A 174 13.77 -20.63 -14.51
C TYR A 174 13.38 -19.54 -13.52
N MET A 175 12.09 -19.40 -13.22
CA MET A 175 11.56 -18.45 -12.26
C MET A 175 10.87 -19.20 -11.13
N LYS A 176 11.15 -18.80 -9.89
CA LYS A 176 10.45 -19.27 -8.69
C LYS A 176 9.94 -18.05 -7.93
N THR A 177 8.63 -17.89 -7.83
CA THR A 177 8.03 -16.71 -7.22
C THR A 177 6.77 -17.03 -6.43
N THR A 178 6.48 -16.16 -5.45
CA THR A 178 5.20 -16.11 -4.73
C THR A 178 4.32 -14.96 -5.18
N GLN A 179 4.76 -14.21 -6.20
CA GLN A 179 4.13 -12.97 -6.65
C GLN A 179 3.34 -13.21 -7.94
N PRO A 180 2.01 -13.04 -7.94
CA PRO A 180 1.20 -13.28 -9.14
C PRO A 180 1.59 -12.42 -10.34
N TRP A 181 1.87 -11.13 -10.11
CA TRP A 181 2.28 -10.21 -11.16
C TRP A 181 3.63 -10.60 -11.80
N GLN A 182 4.55 -11.16 -11.01
CA GLN A 182 5.89 -11.53 -11.49
C GLN A 182 5.83 -12.74 -12.44
N VAL A 183 4.84 -13.63 -12.27
CA VAL A 183 4.57 -14.71 -13.23
C VAL A 183 4.39 -14.12 -14.63
N PHE A 184 3.43 -13.20 -14.80
CA PHE A 184 3.13 -12.61 -16.10
C PHE A 184 4.22 -11.67 -16.61
N ALA A 185 4.83 -10.86 -15.73
CA ALA A 185 5.90 -9.94 -16.12
C ALA A 185 7.12 -10.71 -16.63
N TRP A 186 7.52 -11.79 -15.95
CA TRP A 186 8.65 -12.61 -16.39
C TRP A 186 8.32 -13.39 -17.67
N THR A 187 7.15 -14.04 -17.77
CA THR A 187 6.77 -14.81 -18.95
C THR A 187 6.63 -13.96 -20.21
N ALA A 188 6.27 -12.69 -20.08
CA ALA A 188 6.26 -11.76 -21.21
C ALA A 188 7.67 -11.54 -21.80
N THR A 189 8.73 -11.69 -20.99
CA THR A 189 10.13 -11.62 -21.45
C THR A 189 10.69 -12.99 -21.87
N ARG A 190 10.02 -14.08 -21.48
CA ARG A 190 10.40 -15.47 -21.75
C ARG A 190 9.22 -16.22 -22.39
N TYR A 191 8.59 -15.62 -23.40
CA TYR A 191 7.38 -16.15 -24.04
C TYR A 191 7.64 -17.48 -24.78
N GLY A 192 6.59 -18.14 -25.24
CA GLY A 192 6.67 -19.45 -25.87
C GLY A 192 6.27 -20.56 -24.89
N GLU A 193 6.86 -21.74 -25.02
CA GLU A 193 6.51 -22.89 -24.21
C GLU A 193 7.07 -22.77 -22.79
N LEU A 194 6.18 -22.86 -21.80
CA LEU A 194 6.48 -22.76 -20.39
C LEU A 194 6.04 -24.04 -19.68
N TYR A 195 6.95 -24.68 -18.96
CA TYR A 195 6.59 -25.68 -17.96
C TYR A 195 6.30 -24.98 -16.63
N THR A 196 5.09 -25.14 -16.10
CA THR A 196 4.63 -24.48 -14.88
C THR A 196 4.32 -25.53 -13.81
N GLN A 197 4.73 -25.26 -12.57
CA GLN A 197 4.51 -26.13 -11.42
C GLN A 197 4.08 -25.32 -10.20
N ILE A 198 3.04 -25.78 -9.50
CA ILE A 198 2.76 -25.32 -8.14
C ILE A 198 3.58 -26.19 -7.19
N SER A 199 4.68 -25.65 -6.67
CA SER A 199 5.75 -26.46 -6.06
C SER A 199 5.61 -26.63 -4.55
N SER A 200 5.17 -25.58 -3.86
CA SER A 200 5.07 -25.58 -2.40
C SER A 200 4.17 -24.45 -1.91
N LEU A 201 3.85 -24.51 -0.63
CA LEU A 201 3.19 -23.45 0.12
C LEU A 201 4.13 -23.00 1.23
N ASN A 202 4.28 -21.70 1.45
CA ASN A 202 4.99 -21.17 2.61
C ASN A 202 3.99 -20.83 3.70
N LEU A 203 4.31 -21.25 4.92
CA LEU A 203 3.54 -20.98 6.12
C LEU A 203 4.06 -19.69 6.77
N THR A 204 3.33 -18.59 6.55
CA THR A 204 3.68 -17.24 6.99
C THR A 204 2.94 -16.87 8.28
N ARG A 205 3.26 -15.71 8.85
CA ARG A 205 2.50 -15.14 9.99
C ARG A 205 1.13 -14.55 9.60
N GLU A 206 0.76 -14.66 8.33
CA GLU A 206 -0.47 -14.11 7.75
C GLU A 206 -1.27 -15.22 7.03
N GLY A 207 -1.03 -16.49 7.37
CA GLY A 207 -1.55 -17.66 6.65
C GLY A 207 -0.55 -18.19 5.63
N ILE A 208 -1.00 -18.64 4.46
CA ILE A 208 -0.15 -19.24 3.43
C ILE A 208 0.22 -18.28 2.31
N SER A 209 1.30 -18.58 1.59
CA SER A 209 1.57 -18.05 0.25
C SER A 209 1.94 -19.18 -0.72
N ILE A 210 1.49 -19.11 -1.97
CA ILE A 210 1.74 -20.14 -2.99
C ILE A 210 3.05 -19.89 -3.71
N MET A 211 3.85 -20.93 -3.92
CA MET A 211 5.10 -20.88 -4.68
C MET A 211 4.91 -21.48 -6.09
N VAL A 212 4.98 -20.62 -7.09
CA VAL A 212 4.88 -20.99 -8.51
C VAL A 212 6.28 -21.05 -9.11
N CYS A 213 6.55 -22.14 -9.82
CA CYS A 213 7.78 -22.36 -10.55
C CYS A 213 7.50 -22.42 -12.05
N LEU A 214 8.28 -21.70 -12.84
CA LEU A 214 8.18 -21.67 -14.30
C LEU A 214 9.53 -21.95 -14.93
N ARG A 215 9.56 -22.78 -15.97
CA ARG A 215 10.74 -23.03 -16.80
C ARG A 215 10.41 -22.68 -18.25
N ALA A 216 11.24 -21.84 -18.87
CA ALA A 216 11.03 -21.41 -20.25
C ALA A 216 11.68 -22.39 -21.24
N ASN A 217 10.87 -23.30 -21.79
CA ASN A 217 11.33 -24.35 -22.71
C ASN A 217 11.60 -23.85 -24.14
N SER A 218 11.15 -22.65 -24.50
CA SER A 218 11.52 -22.02 -25.77
C SER A 218 12.85 -21.25 -25.74
N TRP A 219 13.48 -21.13 -24.57
CA TRP A 219 14.71 -20.33 -24.39
C TRP A 219 15.85 -21.17 -23.82
N LYS A 220 17.08 -20.81 -24.18
CA LYS A 220 18.32 -21.27 -23.55
C LYS A 220 18.89 -20.15 -22.68
N GLN A 221 19.48 -20.49 -21.54
CA GLN A 221 20.13 -19.52 -20.69
C GLN A 221 21.43 -19.07 -21.36
N LYS A 222 21.61 -17.76 -21.54
CA LYS A 222 22.76 -17.16 -22.25
C LYS A 222 23.88 -16.74 -21.30
N TRP A 223 23.52 -16.28 -20.10
CA TRP A 223 24.46 -15.66 -19.18
C TRP A 223 24.56 -16.44 -17.88
N ASN A 224 25.75 -16.50 -17.31
CA ASN A 224 25.86 -16.86 -15.90
C ASN A 224 25.41 -15.67 -15.02
N LYS A 225 25.08 -15.93 -13.74
CA LYS A 225 24.46 -14.91 -12.88
C LYS A 225 25.40 -13.72 -12.59
N ASN A 226 26.69 -13.97 -12.40
CA ASN A 226 27.66 -12.92 -12.09
C ASN A 226 27.95 -12.03 -13.31
N GLU A 227 28.12 -12.67 -14.48
CA GLU A 227 28.25 -11.97 -15.76
C GLU A 227 27.02 -11.10 -16.04
N ALA A 228 25.80 -11.59 -15.80
CA ALA A 228 24.60 -10.80 -15.99
C ALA A 228 24.60 -9.54 -15.11
N VAL A 229 25.02 -9.64 -13.84
CA VAL A 229 25.17 -8.49 -12.95
C VAL A 229 26.19 -7.49 -13.50
N ASP A 230 27.35 -7.95 -13.96
CA ASP A 230 28.40 -7.08 -14.51
C ASP A 230 27.92 -6.36 -15.78
N LEU A 231 27.19 -7.06 -16.65
CA LEU A 231 26.60 -6.49 -17.87
C LEU A 231 25.53 -5.44 -17.54
N VAL A 232 24.65 -5.67 -16.55
CA VAL A 232 23.68 -4.67 -16.10
C VAL A 232 24.39 -3.37 -15.67
N VAL A 233 25.46 -3.49 -14.89
CA VAL A 233 26.25 -2.33 -14.43
C VAL A 233 26.90 -1.60 -15.61
N ASN A 234 27.45 -2.33 -16.58
CA ASN A 234 28.05 -1.74 -17.76
C ASN A 234 27.03 -1.02 -18.65
N HIS A 235 25.83 -1.57 -18.83
CA HIS A 235 24.72 -0.89 -19.52
C HIS A 235 24.30 0.39 -18.78
N LEU A 236 24.18 0.33 -17.45
CA LEU A 236 23.82 1.48 -16.64
C LEU A 236 24.84 2.62 -16.78
N ARG A 237 26.15 2.32 -16.78
CA ARG A 237 27.23 3.29 -16.99
C ARG A 237 27.14 3.98 -18.36
N ARG A 238 26.58 3.30 -19.37
CA ARG A 238 26.34 3.82 -20.72
C ARG A 238 24.99 4.53 -20.85
N GLY A 239 24.22 4.66 -19.76
CA GLY A 239 22.91 5.31 -19.76
C GLY A 239 21.74 4.43 -20.20
N GLU A 240 21.93 3.10 -20.31
CA GLU A 240 20.85 2.15 -20.61
C GLU A 240 20.28 1.57 -19.30
N TRP A 241 19.03 1.91 -18.98
CA TRP A 241 18.37 1.60 -17.70
C TRP A 241 17.50 0.35 -17.75
N THR A 242 17.19 -0.17 -18.94
CA THR A 242 16.28 -1.31 -19.15
C THR A 242 16.70 -2.56 -18.36
N PRO A 243 18.00 -2.96 -18.33
CA PRO A 243 18.41 -4.12 -17.52
C PRO A 243 18.31 -3.85 -16.01
N LEU A 244 18.54 -2.61 -15.57
CA LEU A 244 18.39 -2.25 -14.15
C LEU A 244 16.93 -2.33 -13.71
N LEU A 245 15.99 -1.97 -14.59
CA LEU A 245 14.56 -2.07 -14.31
C LEU A 245 14.17 -3.50 -13.89
N THR A 246 14.43 -4.50 -14.73
CA THR A 246 14.00 -5.88 -14.44
C THR A 246 14.82 -6.49 -13.31
N MET A 247 16.09 -6.10 -13.15
CA MET A 247 16.89 -6.47 -11.98
C MET A 247 16.26 -5.94 -10.67
N TRP A 248 15.81 -4.69 -10.67
CA TRP A 248 15.14 -4.10 -9.51
C TRP A 248 13.72 -4.66 -9.31
N LEU A 249 13.01 -5.02 -10.37
CA LEU A 249 11.71 -5.70 -10.26
C LEU A 249 11.81 -7.07 -9.56
N GLY A 250 12.92 -7.81 -9.69
CA GLY A 250 13.14 -9.05 -8.93
C GLY A 250 13.66 -8.78 -7.51
N ASP A 251 14.88 -8.24 -7.39
CA ASP A 251 15.63 -8.14 -6.12
C ASP A 251 15.65 -6.73 -5.50
N GLY A 252 14.95 -5.78 -6.11
CA GLY A 252 14.86 -4.42 -5.61
C GLY A 252 14.08 -4.29 -4.30
N GLU A 253 14.60 -3.47 -3.39
CA GLU A 253 13.93 -3.10 -2.15
C GLU A 253 12.88 -2.00 -2.40
N VAL A 254 11.70 -2.20 -1.80
CA VAL A 254 10.61 -1.22 -1.79
C VAL A 254 10.49 -0.60 -0.40
N ASP A 255 10.62 0.72 -0.33
CA ASP A 255 10.28 1.50 0.87
C ASP A 255 9.31 2.63 0.51
N ARG A 256 8.02 2.27 0.48
CA ARG A 256 6.93 3.21 0.16
C ARG A 256 6.91 4.42 1.07
N LYS A 257 7.25 4.26 2.36
CA LYS A 257 7.25 5.37 3.32
C LYS A 257 8.33 6.40 2.96
N ARG A 258 9.52 5.95 2.53
CA ARG A 258 10.58 6.84 2.03
C ARG A 258 10.18 7.56 0.76
N VAL A 259 9.65 6.83 -0.24
CA VAL A 259 9.19 7.41 -1.51
C VAL A 259 8.14 8.50 -1.25
N LEU A 260 7.17 8.25 -0.38
CA LEU A 260 6.15 9.24 0.00
C LEU A 260 6.71 10.47 0.73
N ARG A 261 7.87 10.34 1.39
CA ARG A 261 8.61 11.45 2.04
C ARG A 261 9.58 12.16 1.10
N GLY A 262 9.76 11.67 -0.13
CA GLY A 262 10.72 12.21 -1.08
C GLY A 262 12.16 11.70 -0.92
N ASP A 263 12.39 10.65 -0.13
CA ASP A 263 13.69 9.95 -0.07
C ASP A 263 13.71 8.85 -1.14
N TYR A 264 14.20 9.19 -2.33
CA TYR A 264 14.21 8.29 -3.49
C TYR A 264 15.53 7.53 -3.60
N LYS A 265 15.47 6.21 -3.42
CA LYS A 265 16.63 5.31 -3.48
C LYS A 265 16.27 4.02 -4.21
N ILE A 266 17.07 3.67 -5.21
CA ILE A 266 17.03 2.37 -5.90
C ILE A 266 18.06 1.49 -5.22
N VAL A 267 17.58 0.54 -4.44
CA VAL A 267 18.40 -0.42 -3.70
C VAL A 267 18.09 -1.81 -4.22
N VAL A 268 19.13 -2.61 -4.45
CA VAL A 268 19.01 -3.99 -4.95
C VAL A 268 19.72 -4.94 -3.99
N ALA A 269 19.07 -6.05 -3.66
CA ALA A 269 19.69 -7.13 -2.92
C ALA A 269 20.61 -7.93 -3.85
N ALA A 270 21.84 -8.20 -3.41
CA ALA A 270 22.81 -8.96 -4.20
C ALA A 270 23.79 -9.68 -3.27
N LYS A 271 24.25 -10.87 -3.69
CA LYS A 271 25.29 -11.62 -2.95
C LYS A 271 26.59 -10.81 -2.83
N GLU A 272 26.94 -10.10 -3.90
CA GLU A 272 28.14 -9.28 -4.02
C GLU A 272 27.74 -7.82 -4.28
N PRO A 273 27.22 -7.11 -3.26
CA PRO A 273 26.63 -5.78 -3.45
C PRO A 273 27.63 -4.73 -3.96
N TRP A 274 28.92 -4.89 -3.67
CA TRP A 274 29.99 -4.00 -4.13
C TRP A 274 30.13 -3.95 -5.67
N ARG A 275 29.61 -4.94 -6.40
CA ARG A 275 29.56 -4.90 -7.88
C ARG A 275 28.57 -3.86 -8.41
N LEU A 276 27.50 -3.61 -7.66
CA LEU A 276 26.38 -2.77 -8.07
C LEU A 276 26.53 -1.32 -7.61
N GLY A 277 27.16 -1.10 -6.46
CA GLY A 277 27.29 0.23 -5.88
C GLY A 277 27.69 0.21 -4.40
N PRO A 278 27.67 1.36 -3.73
CA PRO A 278 27.98 1.46 -2.30
C PRO A 278 27.07 0.56 -1.47
N SER A 279 27.69 -0.19 -0.56
CA SER A 279 27.00 -1.11 0.34
C SER A 279 26.10 -0.36 1.32
N LYS A 280 24.86 -0.83 1.49
CA LYS A 280 23.87 -0.27 2.43
C LYS A 280 23.54 -1.26 3.57
N GLY A 281 24.39 -2.27 3.78
CA GLY A 281 24.20 -3.35 4.75
C GLY A 281 24.61 -4.70 4.16
N MET A 282 24.38 -5.80 4.91
CA MET A 282 24.64 -7.14 4.38
C MET A 282 23.82 -7.38 3.11
N LYS A 283 24.51 -7.69 2.01
CA LYS A 283 23.92 -8.09 0.72
C LYS A 283 23.00 -7.05 0.06
N LYS A 284 23.20 -5.75 0.29
CA LYS A 284 22.40 -4.68 -0.35
C LYS A 284 23.28 -3.59 -0.92
N ALA A 285 22.97 -3.17 -2.15
CA ALA A 285 23.66 -2.10 -2.84
C ALA A 285 22.70 -0.94 -3.13
N LEU A 286 23.14 0.29 -2.85
CA LEU A 286 22.48 1.48 -3.39
C LEU A 286 22.99 1.70 -4.82
N VAL A 287 22.11 1.52 -5.80
CA VAL A 287 22.48 1.61 -7.23
C VAL A 287 22.33 3.03 -7.74
N ALA A 288 21.24 3.70 -7.38
CA ALA A 288 20.97 5.08 -7.76
C ALA A 288 20.06 5.76 -6.74
N SER A 289 20.03 7.10 -6.76
CA SER A 289 19.19 7.91 -5.87
C SER A 289 18.69 9.16 -6.60
N GLY A 290 17.69 9.83 -6.02
CA GLY A 290 17.05 11.00 -6.62
C GLY A 290 15.80 10.64 -7.42
N LYS A 291 14.96 11.66 -7.68
CA LYS A 291 13.69 11.48 -8.42
C LYS A 291 13.99 11.09 -9.88
N GLU A 292 15.05 11.65 -10.43
CA GLU A 292 15.53 11.47 -11.80
C GLU A 292 15.84 10.00 -12.09
N ALA A 293 16.36 9.26 -11.10
CA ALA A 293 16.65 7.84 -11.28
C ALA A 293 15.37 7.01 -11.48
N PHE A 294 14.29 7.35 -10.78
CA PHE A 294 12.98 6.71 -10.99
C PHE A 294 12.32 7.14 -12.31
N VAL A 295 12.55 8.39 -12.75
CA VAL A 295 12.10 8.86 -14.07
C VAL A 295 12.78 8.05 -15.17
N LYS A 296 14.10 7.87 -15.11
CA LYS A 296 14.85 7.06 -16.08
C LYS A 296 14.42 5.59 -16.10
N LEU A 297 14.15 5.00 -14.92
CA LEU A 297 13.54 3.67 -14.85
C LEU A 297 12.19 3.64 -15.57
N ARG A 298 11.30 4.60 -15.30
CA ARG A 298 9.98 4.67 -15.93
C ARG A 298 10.07 4.84 -17.45
N GLU A 299 10.98 5.67 -17.95
CA GLU A 299 11.16 5.93 -19.38
C GLU A 299 11.71 4.70 -20.13
N SER A 300 12.49 3.85 -19.45
CA SER A 300 13.07 2.63 -20.03
C SER A 300 12.10 1.46 -20.22
N THR A 301 10.86 1.55 -19.73
CA THR A 301 9.98 0.37 -19.65
C THR A 301 9.25 0.01 -20.94
N GLY A 302 8.94 0.98 -21.80
CA GLY A 302 8.14 0.76 -23.01
C GLY A 302 6.86 -0.07 -22.77
N ALA A 303 6.58 -1.03 -23.65
CA ALA A 303 5.44 -1.95 -23.56
C ALA A 303 5.43 -2.78 -22.25
N HIS A 304 6.60 -3.03 -21.66
CA HIS A 304 6.69 -3.74 -20.39
C HIS A 304 6.11 -2.92 -19.23
N GLY A 305 6.22 -1.59 -19.27
CA GLY A 305 5.61 -0.70 -18.28
C GLY A 305 4.09 -0.74 -18.31
N VAL A 306 3.50 -0.78 -19.52
CA VAL A 306 2.06 -0.96 -19.72
C VAL A 306 1.59 -2.28 -19.09
N LEU A 307 2.33 -3.36 -19.30
CA LEU A 307 2.05 -4.65 -18.67
C LEU A 307 2.09 -4.55 -17.13
N LEU A 308 3.13 -3.94 -16.55
CA LEU A 308 3.26 -3.78 -15.10
C LEU A 308 2.13 -2.95 -14.48
N ASP A 309 1.63 -1.94 -15.21
CA ASP A 309 0.49 -1.13 -14.81
C ASP A 309 -0.83 -1.92 -14.76
N LEU A 310 -1.07 -2.78 -15.75
CA LEU A 310 -2.23 -3.67 -15.80
C LEU A 310 -2.19 -4.68 -14.65
N LEU A 311 -1.01 -5.27 -14.41
CA LEU A 311 -0.76 -6.27 -13.37
C LEU A 311 -0.75 -5.69 -11.95
N LYS A 312 -0.87 -4.37 -11.78
CA LYS A 312 -0.81 -3.72 -10.45
C LYS A 312 0.43 -4.13 -9.64
N ALA A 313 1.56 -4.30 -10.31
CA ALA A 313 2.80 -4.75 -9.67
C ALA A 313 3.23 -3.77 -8.57
N HIS A 314 3.32 -4.22 -7.32
CA HIS A 314 3.62 -3.33 -6.17
C HIS A 314 4.89 -2.49 -6.36
N LYS A 315 5.95 -3.05 -6.97
CA LYS A 315 7.19 -2.33 -7.26
C LYS A 315 6.99 -1.24 -8.30
N TRP A 316 6.17 -1.50 -9.32
CA TRP A 316 5.84 -0.51 -10.32
C TRP A 316 5.03 0.65 -9.74
N ILE A 317 4.13 0.36 -8.79
CA ILE A 317 3.41 1.40 -8.04
C ILE A 317 4.37 2.35 -7.33
N GLU A 318 5.50 1.87 -6.79
CA GLU A 318 6.52 2.76 -6.19
C GLU A 318 7.17 3.67 -7.22
N VAL A 319 7.46 3.17 -8.41
CA VAL A 319 7.99 3.99 -9.50
C VAL A 319 7.01 5.11 -9.82
N LYS A 320 5.72 4.79 -9.96
CA LYS A 320 4.67 5.79 -10.18
C LYS A 320 4.54 6.78 -9.03
N LEU A 321 4.61 6.31 -7.78
CA LEU A 321 4.61 7.20 -6.62
C LEU A 321 5.80 8.17 -6.62
N ALA A 322 6.96 7.74 -7.13
CA ALA A 322 8.14 8.59 -7.24
C ALA A 322 8.03 9.61 -8.39
N THR A 323 7.45 9.22 -9.53
CA THR A 323 7.47 10.01 -10.76
C THR A 323 6.20 10.83 -11.03
N GLU A 324 5.03 10.37 -10.61
CA GLU A 324 3.73 10.96 -10.94
C GLU A 324 3.15 11.73 -9.73
N ASP A 325 3.30 13.05 -9.72
CA ASP A 325 2.90 13.88 -8.58
C ASP A 325 1.40 13.83 -8.30
N GLY A 326 0.55 13.77 -9.33
CA GLY A 326 -0.90 13.61 -9.20
C GLY A 326 -1.28 12.25 -8.60
N PHE A 327 -0.66 11.16 -9.08
CA PHE A 327 -0.86 9.81 -8.55
C PHE A 327 -0.42 9.74 -7.09
N ARG A 328 0.75 10.30 -6.75
CA ARG A 328 1.24 10.37 -5.37
C ARG A 328 0.31 11.18 -4.46
N ALA A 329 -0.24 12.31 -4.94
CA ALA A 329 -1.17 13.12 -4.18
C ALA A 329 -2.49 12.37 -3.91
N ALA A 330 -3.07 11.74 -4.93
CA ALA A 330 -4.27 10.91 -4.81
C ALA A 330 -4.03 9.72 -3.87
N TYR A 331 -2.88 9.06 -3.99
CA TYR A 331 -2.50 7.95 -3.12
C TYR A 331 -2.38 8.39 -1.66
N LYS A 332 -1.73 9.54 -1.37
CA LYS A 332 -1.67 10.12 -0.03
C LYS A 332 -3.05 10.47 0.52
N LEU A 333 -3.98 10.91 -0.33
CA LEU A 333 -5.36 11.19 0.05
C LEU A 333 -6.10 9.89 0.42
N LYS A 334 -5.97 8.84 -0.40
CA LYS A 334 -6.58 7.51 -0.15
C LYS A 334 -6.01 6.85 1.12
N THR A 335 -4.69 6.96 1.34
CA THR A 335 -3.99 6.26 2.43
C THR A 335 -3.91 7.03 3.74
N LYS A 336 -4.14 8.35 3.75
CA LYS A 336 -4.45 9.08 4.99
C LYS A 336 -5.85 8.68 5.44
N LYS A 337 -5.99 7.49 6.05
CA LYS A 337 -7.12 7.22 6.93
C LYS A 337 -7.18 8.35 7.95
N ARG A 338 -8.34 8.98 8.15
CA ARG A 338 -8.47 9.95 9.23
C ARG A 338 -8.22 9.17 10.53
N ASN A 339 -7.63 9.81 11.54
CA ASN A 339 -7.38 9.13 12.81
C ASN A 339 -8.69 8.57 13.41
N ILE A 340 -9.82 9.24 13.15
CA ILE A 340 -11.16 8.72 13.48
C ILE A 340 -11.46 7.38 12.80
N ASP A 341 -11.11 7.20 11.52
CA ASP A 341 -11.39 5.96 10.78
C ASP A 341 -10.57 4.79 11.37
N VAL A 342 -9.32 5.05 11.76
CA VAL A 342 -8.49 4.07 12.50
C VAL A 342 -9.08 3.73 13.87
N LEU A 343 -9.58 4.73 14.60
CA LEU A 343 -10.21 4.49 15.90
C LEU A 343 -11.53 3.71 15.78
N LYS A 344 -12.33 3.96 14.74
CA LYS A 344 -13.56 3.20 14.44
C LYS A 344 -13.26 1.72 14.14
N GLU A 345 -12.19 1.45 13.41
CA GLU A 345 -11.73 0.07 13.13
C GLU A 345 -11.29 -0.67 14.39
N VAL A 346 -10.61 0.00 15.32
CA VAL A 346 -10.04 -0.63 16.53
C VAL A 346 -11.09 -0.82 17.64
N TYR A 347 -11.99 0.13 17.82
CA TYR A 347 -12.88 0.17 19.00
C TYR A 347 -14.36 -0.16 18.70
N GLY A 348 -14.73 -0.35 17.44
CA GLY A 348 -16.12 -0.67 17.03
C GLY A 348 -17.11 0.49 17.23
N ARG A 349 -18.33 0.36 16.68
CA ARG A 349 -19.45 1.27 16.94
C ARG A 349 -20.09 0.92 18.29
N ASN A 350 -19.58 1.49 19.37
CA ASN A 350 -20.23 1.35 20.67
C ASN A 350 -21.31 2.43 20.84
N ASN A 351 -22.57 1.99 20.91
CA ASN A 351 -23.71 2.80 21.34
C ASN A 351 -23.51 3.22 22.80
N SER A 352 -22.80 4.32 23.01
CA SER A 352 -22.72 4.97 24.31
C SER A 352 -23.64 6.18 24.28
N GLU A 353 -24.51 6.27 25.29
CA GLU A 353 -25.45 7.39 25.43
C GLU A 353 -24.71 8.72 25.42
N THR A 354 -25.20 9.62 24.58
CA THR A 354 -24.69 10.97 24.45
C THR A 354 -24.97 11.76 25.72
N PRO A 355 -23.98 12.42 26.35
CA PRO A 355 -24.23 13.28 27.50
C PRO A 355 -24.98 14.53 27.04
N THR A 356 -26.11 14.82 27.66
CA THR A 356 -26.72 16.14 27.68
C THR A 356 -25.79 17.09 28.43
N VAL A 357 -25.38 18.18 27.79
CA VAL A 357 -24.47 19.17 28.38
C VAL A 357 -25.24 19.96 29.44
N SER A 358 -24.72 20.03 30.67
CA SER A 358 -25.22 20.93 31.72
C SER A 358 -24.93 22.39 31.37
N HIS A 359 -25.85 23.29 31.74
CA HIS A 359 -25.93 24.69 31.30
C HIS A 359 -24.79 25.63 31.76
N ASP A 360 -23.72 25.15 32.40
CA ASP A 360 -22.74 25.99 33.09
C ASP A 360 -21.43 26.31 32.32
N GLU A 361 -21.26 25.85 31.07
CA GLU A 361 -20.08 26.19 30.23
C GLU A 361 -20.37 27.16 29.07
N VAL A 362 -21.53 27.82 29.05
CA VAL A 362 -22.02 28.58 27.86
C VAL A 362 -21.33 29.95 27.68
N ASN A 363 -20.56 30.46 28.65
CA ASN A 363 -20.03 31.83 28.63
C ASN A 363 -18.49 31.94 28.70
N LYS A 364 -17.73 31.15 27.92
CA LYS A 364 -16.27 31.34 27.77
C LYS A 364 -15.94 31.99 26.41
N PRO A 365 -15.13 33.07 26.35
CA PRO A 365 -14.69 33.66 25.08
C PRO A 365 -14.01 32.61 24.18
N GLY A 366 -14.44 32.54 22.91
CA GLY A 366 -13.90 31.59 21.93
C GLY A 366 -14.57 30.22 21.90
N THR A 367 -15.77 30.05 22.44
CA THR A 367 -16.58 28.83 22.27
C THR A 367 -17.62 28.98 21.16
N VAL A 368 -17.91 27.86 20.48
CA VAL A 368 -19.01 27.72 19.52
C VAL A 368 -19.80 26.46 19.85
N VAL A 369 -21.12 26.49 19.68
CA VAL A 369 -21.97 25.31 19.81
C VAL A 369 -22.27 24.78 18.41
N VAL A 370 -21.85 23.55 18.12
CA VAL A 370 -22.04 22.92 16.81
C VAL A 370 -22.80 21.62 17.01
N ALA A 371 -23.99 21.50 16.42
CA ALA A 371 -24.87 20.35 16.58
C ALA A 371 -25.12 19.96 18.06
N GLY A 372 -25.21 20.95 18.95
CA GLY A 372 -25.39 20.73 20.41
C GLY A 372 -24.12 20.31 21.16
N VAL A 373 -22.95 20.38 20.52
CA VAL A 373 -21.64 20.11 21.14
C VAL A 373 -20.90 21.43 21.33
N VAL A 374 -20.50 21.73 22.56
CA VAL A 374 -19.63 22.89 22.86
C VAL A 374 -18.21 22.60 22.38
N MET A 375 -17.68 23.47 21.51
CA MET A 375 -16.34 23.37 20.96
C MET A 375 -15.56 24.67 21.15
N TYR A 376 -14.27 24.55 21.43
CA TYR A 376 -13.35 25.66 21.65
C TYR A 376 -12.61 26.00 20.36
N LEU A 377 -12.60 27.28 19.99
CA LEU A 377 -11.89 27.79 18.82
C LEU A 377 -10.38 27.86 19.10
N GLN A 378 -9.59 27.35 18.16
CA GLN A 378 -8.15 27.37 18.21
C GLN A 378 -7.55 27.79 16.87
N PHE A 379 -6.84 28.93 16.88
CA PHE A 379 -6.05 29.37 15.74
C PHE A 379 -4.59 28.89 15.83
N VAL A 380 -4.11 28.27 14.76
CA VAL A 380 -2.73 27.76 14.62
C VAL A 380 -2.01 28.56 13.54
N ALA A 381 -0.93 29.25 13.92
CA ALA A 381 -0.13 30.12 13.05
C ALA A 381 0.87 29.35 12.16
N ASN A 382 0.36 28.43 11.32
CA ASN A 382 1.14 27.75 10.29
C ASN A 382 1.28 28.63 9.01
N ARG A 383 1.86 28.10 7.91
CA ARG A 383 2.19 28.87 6.69
C ARG A 383 0.99 29.71 6.18
N GLY A 384 -0.23 29.17 6.29
CA GLY A 384 -1.47 29.83 5.86
C GLY A 384 -2.47 30.13 6.97
N GLY A 385 -2.16 29.94 8.26
CA GLY A 385 -3.14 30.03 9.33
C GLY A 385 -4.23 28.94 9.25
N SER A 386 -4.55 28.29 10.36
CA SER A 386 -5.64 27.31 10.40
C SER A 386 -6.48 27.50 11.65
N LEU A 387 -7.79 27.57 11.45
CA LEU A 387 -8.77 27.64 12.53
C LEU A 387 -9.43 26.27 12.72
N PHE A 388 -9.48 25.82 13.95
CA PHE A 388 -10.15 24.59 14.36
C PHE A 388 -11.18 24.90 15.44
N ALA A 389 -12.26 24.13 15.49
CA ALA A 389 -13.10 24.01 16.67
C ALA A 389 -12.84 22.62 17.27
N ARG A 390 -12.56 22.58 18.58
CA ARG A 390 -12.14 21.37 19.30
C ARG A 390 -12.98 21.10 20.53
N CYS A 391 -13.38 19.86 20.74
CA CYS A 391 -13.96 19.36 21.98
C CYS A 391 -13.02 18.29 22.56
N TYR A 392 -12.84 18.25 23.89
CA TYR A 392 -11.93 17.32 24.55
C TYR A 392 -12.70 16.37 25.47
N VAL A 393 -12.49 15.06 25.30
CA VAL A 393 -13.14 14.02 26.10
C VAL A 393 -12.13 12.95 26.54
N CYS A 394 -12.32 12.35 27.71
CA CYS A 394 -11.37 11.36 28.25
C CYS A 394 -11.54 9.95 27.64
N ASN A 395 -12.67 9.66 27.00
CA ASN A 395 -13.03 8.32 26.52
C ASN A 395 -13.14 8.29 25.00
N VAL A 396 -12.55 7.27 24.36
CA VAL A 396 -12.53 7.10 22.90
C VAL A 396 -13.93 6.87 22.31
N GLY A 397 -14.79 6.09 22.98
CA GLY A 397 -16.18 5.86 22.58
C GLY A 397 -16.99 7.16 22.58
N LYS A 398 -16.82 7.99 23.62
CA LYS A 398 -17.43 9.33 23.66
C LYS A 398 -16.93 10.24 22.53
N ALA A 399 -15.64 10.18 22.20
CA ALA A 399 -15.09 10.94 21.08
C ALA A 399 -15.68 10.49 19.73
N LEU A 400 -15.88 9.19 19.54
CA LEU A 400 -16.51 8.62 18.35
C LEU A 400 -17.98 9.01 18.24
N ALA A 401 -18.75 8.96 19.33
CA ALA A 401 -20.16 9.38 19.35
C ALA A 401 -20.34 10.87 19.01
N ILE A 402 -19.50 11.74 19.58
CA ILE A 402 -19.49 13.17 19.23
C ILE A 402 -19.17 13.35 17.75
N ALA A 403 -18.21 12.60 17.23
CA ALA A 403 -17.85 12.70 15.83
C ALA A 403 -18.96 12.19 14.90
N GLU A 404 -19.67 11.11 15.24
CA GLU A 404 -20.84 10.64 14.46
C GLU A 404 -21.96 11.68 14.41
N ARG A 405 -22.21 12.37 15.54
CA ARG A 405 -23.18 13.48 15.59
C ARG A 405 -22.76 14.68 14.71
N LEU A 406 -21.47 14.96 14.60
CA LEU A 406 -20.97 15.99 13.68
C LEU A 406 -21.05 15.52 12.22
N GLU A 407 -20.82 14.23 11.95
CA GLU A 407 -20.98 13.64 10.61
C GLU A 407 -22.46 13.65 10.16
N SER A 408 -23.42 13.44 11.06
CA SER A 408 -24.85 13.44 10.71
C SER A 408 -25.39 14.79 10.23
N VAL A 409 -24.74 15.89 10.64
CA VAL A 409 -25.02 17.25 10.13
C VAL A 409 -24.14 17.64 8.93
N GLY A 410 -23.45 16.67 8.33
CA GLY A 410 -22.66 16.86 7.10
C GLY A 410 -21.26 17.44 7.29
N LEU A 411 -20.73 17.47 8.52
CA LEU A 411 -19.37 17.94 8.80
C LEU A 411 -18.36 16.78 8.70
N ARG A 412 -17.07 17.10 8.63
CA ARG A 412 -15.97 16.13 8.52
C ARG A 412 -15.03 16.18 9.73
N PRO A 413 -15.46 15.68 10.90
CA PRO A 413 -14.63 15.66 12.10
C PRO A 413 -13.43 14.71 11.97
N ASN A 414 -12.43 14.95 12.82
CA ASN A 414 -11.32 14.05 13.06
C ASN A 414 -11.08 13.93 14.57
N VAL A 415 -10.56 12.79 15.03
CA VAL A 415 -10.28 12.53 16.46
C VAL A 415 -8.79 12.34 16.64
N VAL A 416 -8.16 13.16 17.48
CA VAL A 416 -6.71 13.10 17.74
C VAL A 416 -6.45 12.92 19.23
N ARG A 417 -5.44 12.10 19.58
CA ARG A 417 -5.02 11.94 20.97
C ARG A 417 -4.32 13.22 21.44
N SER A 418 -4.72 13.74 22.60
CA SER A 418 -4.20 14.96 23.22
C SER A 418 -3.95 14.69 24.71
N GLY A 419 -2.75 14.19 25.02
CA GLY A 419 -2.39 13.75 26.37
C GLY A 419 -3.31 12.63 26.89
N PRO A 420 -3.92 12.78 28.07
CA PRO A 420 -4.88 11.80 28.61
C PRO A 420 -6.28 11.90 27.99
N LYS A 421 -6.51 12.84 27.06
CA LYS A 421 -7.81 13.09 26.42
C LYS A 421 -7.76 12.84 24.91
N TYR A 422 -8.94 12.76 24.30
CA TYR A 422 -9.18 12.76 22.86
C TYR A 422 -9.77 14.12 22.46
N ALA A 423 -9.18 14.76 21.47
CA ALA A 423 -9.69 15.99 20.87
C ALA A 423 -10.48 15.65 19.60
N VAL A 424 -11.78 15.89 19.62
CA VAL A 424 -12.64 15.86 18.43
C VAL A 424 -12.57 17.24 17.79
N GLN A 425 -12.16 17.31 16.52
CA GLN A 425 -11.93 18.58 15.84
C GLN A 425 -12.61 18.64 14.48
N ILE A 426 -13.17 19.81 14.16
CA ILE A 426 -13.58 20.18 12.80
C ILE A 426 -12.64 21.25 12.26
N ALA A 427 -12.35 21.18 10.96
CA ALA A 427 -11.37 22.04 10.30
C ALA A 427 -11.99 23.34 9.79
N THR A 428 -11.13 24.26 9.32
CA THR A 428 -11.53 25.57 8.81
C THR A 428 -12.62 25.50 7.74
N ALA A 429 -12.56 24.53 6.83
CA ALA A 429 -13.57 24.39 5.77
C ALA A 429 -14.99 24.14 6.32
N ASP A 430 -15.11 23.31 7.36
CA ASP A 430 -16.40 23.03 8.00
C ASP A 430 -16.88 24.23 8.82
N LEU A 431 -15.97 24.94 9.50
CA LEU A 431 -16.29 26.16 10.22
C LEU A 431 -16.76 27.30 9.30
N LEU A 432 -16.18 27.44 8.10
CA LEU A 432 -16.62 28.41 7.11
C LEU A 432 -18.05 28.10 6.65
N ARG A 433 -18.33 26.84 6.30
CA ARG A 433 -19.68 26.39 5.90
C ARG A 433 -20.72 26.60 6.99
N LEU A 434 -20.34 26.39 8.26
CA LEU A 434 -21.20 26.68 9.41
C LEU A 434 -21.44 28.18 9.55
N ALA A 435 -20.39 29.00 9.50
CA ALA A 435 -20.49 30.46 9.65
C ALA A 435 -21.29 31.14 8.52
N GLU A 436 -21.37 30.54 7.33
CA GLU A 436 -22.23 31.01 6.25
C GLU A 436 -23.72 30.88 6.59
N ARG A 437 -24.10 29.87 7.39
CA ARG A 437 -25.50 29.52 7.70
C ARG A 437 -25.92 29.91 9.12
N ASP A 438 -24.97 29.99 10.05
CA ASP A 438 -25.18 30.24 11.47
C ASP A 438 -24.51 31.56 11.87
N GLU A 439 -25.33 32.57 12.15
CA GLU A 439 -24.87 33.90 12.56
C GLU A 439 -24.16 33.88 13.92
N ALA A 440 -24.56 33.00 14.85
CA ALA A 440 -23.94 32.90 16.16
C ALA A 440 -22.51 32.34 16.03
N VAL A 441 -22.31 31.28 15.24
CA VAL A 441 -20.98 30.72 14.96
C VAL A 441 -20.09 31.75 14.27
N ARG A 442 -20.64 32.50 13.32
CA ARG A 442 -19.90 33.57 12.60
C ARG A 442 -19.47 34.69 13.54
N LYS A 443 -20.37 35.22 14.37
CA LYS A 443 -20.07 36.28 15.35
C LYS A 443 -19.04 35.81 16.38
N ALA A 444 -19.23 34.64 16.97
CA ALA A 444 -18.29 34.07 17.95
C ALA A 444 -16.89 33.88 17.36
N THR A 445 -16.81 33.39 16.12
CA THR A 445 -15.54 33.20 15.41
C THR A 445 -14.86 34.54 15.10
N ALA A 446 -15.61 35.52 14.61
CA ALA A 446 -15.10 36.85 14.30
C ALA A 446 -14.55 37.55 15.56
N LEU A 447 -15.29 37.49 16.68
CA LEU A 447 -14.86 38.03 17.97
C LEU A 447 -13.58 37.35 18.47
N TYR A 448 -13.51 36.02 18.41
CA TYR A 448 -12.31 35.26 18.77
C TYR A 448 -11.08 35.68 17.94
N LEU A 449 -11.23 35.79 16.63
CA LEU A 449 -10.13 36.19 15.74
C LEU A 449 -9.70 37.63 16.00
N ALA A 450 -10.63 38.54 16.25
CA ALA A 450 -10.33 39.94 16.59
C ALA A 450 -9.57 40.05 17.93
N GLU A 451 -9.98 39.29 18.95
CA GLU A 451 -9.28 39.24 20.22
C GLU A 451 -7.86 38.69 20.07
N LYS A 452 -7.68 37.61 19.30
CA LYS A 452 -6.36 37.04 19.02
C LYS A 452 -5.49 37.92 18.11
N ALA A 453 -6.08 38.74 17.25
CA ALA A 453 -5.36 39.75 16.48
C ALA A 453 -4.85 40.89 17.38
N LYS A 454 -5.59 41.25 18.45
CA LYS A 454 -5.18 42.28 19.41
C LYS A 454 -4.14 41.76 20.42
N ASN A 455 -4.40 40.59 21.00
CA ASN A 455 -3.69 40.08 22.17
C ASN A 455 -2.72 38.91 21.87
N GLY A 456 -2.73 38.36 20.64
CA GLY A 456 -1.88 37.22 20.26
C GLY A 456 -0.40 37.58 20.09
N THR A 457 0.44 36.56 19.89
CA THR A 457 1.87 36.73 19.58
C THR A 457 2.07 37.42 18.23
N PRO A 458 3.22 38.10 17.97
CA PRO A 458 3.46 38.79 16.69
C PRO A 458 3.20 37.91 15.46
N LYS A 459 3.65 36.64 15.51
CA LYS A 459 3.42 35.63 14.47
C LYS A 459 1.95 35.26 14.30
N GLN A 460 1.17 35.22 15.38
CA GLN A 460 -0.27 34.99 15.29
C GLN A 460 -0.99 36.19 14.66
N ARG A 461 -0.63 37.42 15.02
CA ARG A 461 -1.25 38.63 14.46
C ARG A 461 -1.08 38.71 12.94
N GLU A 462 0.15 38.52 12.46
CA GLU A 462 0.47 38.51 11.03
C GLU A 462 -0.33 37.43 10.27
N LYS A 463 -0.42 36.22 10.85
CA LYS A 463 -1.15 35.11 10.22
C LYS A 463 -2.66 35.28 10.27
N ILE A 464 -3.21 35.86 11.33
CA ILE A 464 -4.64 36.17 11.43
C ILE A 464 -5.02 37.25 10.42
N GLU A 465 -4.20 38.29 10.24
CA GLU A 465 -4.46 39.31 9.22
C GLU A 465 -4.50 38.72 7.81
N LYS A 466 -3.52 37.87 7.48
CA LYS A 466 -3.51 37.11 6.21
C LYS A 466 -4.68 36.13 6.09
N PHE A 467 -5.21 35.64 7.21
CA PHE A 467 -6.37 34.74 7.23
C PHE A 467 -7.67 35.51 6.98
N LEU A 468 -7.88 36.64 7.66
CA LEU A 468 -9.03 37.52 7.50
C LEU A 468 -9.12 38.09 6.08
N LYS A 469 -7.99 38.49 5.47
CA LYS A 469 -7.94 38.89 4.05
C LYS A 469 -8.45 37.82 3.07
N ARG A 470 -8.29 36.54 3.41
CA ARG A 470 -8.80 35.41 2.59
C ARG A 470 -10.24 35.04 2.92
N HIS A 471 -10.73 35.41 4.10
CA HIS A 471 -12.05 35.04 4.61
C HIS A 471 -12.76 36.27 5.18
N PRO A 472 -13.27 37.18 4.31
CA PRO A 472 -13.88 38.43 4.72
C PRO A 472 -15.11 38.26 5.63
N LEU A 473 -15.75 37.08 5.63
CA LEU A 473 -16.92 36.79 6.47
C LEU A 473 -16.69 36.90 7.99
N PHE A 474 -15.43 36.97 8.43
CA PHE A 474 -15.07 37.15 9.83
C PHE A 474 -14.57 38.57 10.15
N HIS A 475 -14.68 39.52 9.23
CA HIS A 475 -14.45 40.93 9.52
C HIS A 475 -15.61 41.50 10.34
N LEU A 476 -15.32 42.07 11.50
CA LEU A 476 -16.27 42.88 12.26
C LEU A 476 -16.34 44.28 11.64
N ASN A 477 -17.43 44.61 10.95
CA ASN A 477 -17.73 46.00 10.60
C ASN A 477 -18.06 46.76 11.89
N ARG A 478 -17.22 47.75 12.24
CA ARG A 478 -17.46 48.64 13.39
C ARG A 478 -18.58 49.63 13.01
N PRO A 479 -19.64 49.82 13.80
CA PRO A 479 -20.57 50.93 13.58
C PRO A 479 -19.84 52.26 13.82
N ALA A 480 -20.02 53.21 12.91
CA ALA A 480 -19.45 54.55 12.99
C ALA A 480 -20.21 55.41 14.00
N VAL A 481 -19.59 55.81 15.11
CA VAL A 481 -19.96 57.00 15.90
C VAL A 481 -18.72 57.51 16.64
N PHE A 482 -18.20 58.67 16.23
CA PHE A 482 -18.09 59.89 17.05
C PHE A 482 -17.47 60.99 16.18
N SER A 483 -18.33 61.89 15.73
CA SER A 483 -18.00 63.15 15.09
C SER A 483 -17.15 64.01 16.02
N LYS A 484 -16.07 64.58 15.49
CA LYS A 484 -15.27 65.62 16.17
C LYS A 484 -16.12 66.87 16.44
N PRO A 485 -15.94 67.58 17.57
CA PRO A 485 -16.45 68.94 17.72
C PRO A 485 -15.62 69.92 16.88
N ALA A 486 -16.31 70.83 16.19
CA ALA A 486 -15.75 71.89 15.37
C ALA A 486 -15.09 72.97 16.24
N LEU A 487 -13.86 73.35 15.90
CA LEU A 487 -13.22 74.57 16.39
C LEU A 487 -13.58 75.72 15.44
N LEU A 488 -14.38 76.65 15.96
CA LEU A 488 -14.67 77.96 15.39
C LEU A 488 -13.38 78.80 15.36
N ARG A 489 -13.01 79.29 14.17
CA ARG A 489 -12.12 80.43 13.98
C ARG A 489 -12.86 81.70 14.39
N VAL A 490 -12.30 82.45 15.32
CA VAL A 490 -12.58 83.87 15.47
C VAL A 490 -11.41 84.63 14.88
N SER A 491 -11.71 85.49 13.92
CA SER A 491 -10.84 86.52 13.37
C SER A 491 -10.96 87.78 14.20
N GLN A 492 -9.83 88.30 14.68
CA GLN A 492 -9.41 89.69 14.56
C GLN A 492 -7.90 89.77 14.73
#